data_AF-A0A6I3FS17-F1
#
_entry.id   AF-A0A6I3FS17-F1
#
_cell.length_a   1.000
_cell.length_b   1.000
_cell.length_c   1.000
_cell.angle_alpha   90.00
_cell.angle_beta   90.00
_cell.angle_gamma   90.00
#
_symmetry.space_group_name_H-M   'P 1'
#
loop_
_entity.id
_entity.type
_entity.pdbx_description
1 polymer ?
#
loop_
_entity_poly.entity_id
_entity_poly.type
_entity_poly.pdbx_seq_one_letter_code
_entity_poly.pdbx_strand_id
1 'polypeptide(L)'
;MTVTKNPLRDGWTLIVKRECATCVMVVPVIERLMRELPSLTVYTQDDPTFPEGVVSVSDLDLAVSWHADIDTVPTLIFRENGVETKRTFGWMRSEWRELTGIADLGNELPEFRPGCGSMSVDPDIVDKLRVLYGGEILHSRQIEIASAEDEFEAMFSRGYTDGLPVVPPTPERVMRMLSGTTRDPQEVVVLAPPDLVELTIEKIAINAV
;
A
#
# COMPACT_ATOMS: atom_id res chain seq x y z
N MET A 1 0.01 14.04 13.05
CA MET A 1 -0.64 14.70 11.89
C MET A 1 -1.48 13.66 11.17
N THR A 2 -2.64 14.05 10.64
CA THR A 2 -3.69 13.16 10.14
C THR A 2 -3.20 12.16 9.12
N VAL A 3 -3.35 10.86 9.42
CA VAL A 3 -3.37 9.76 8.45
C VAL A 3 -4.16 10.25 7.24
N THR A 4 -3.53 10.26 6.08
CA THR A 4 -4.14 10.74 4.84
C THR A 4 -5.45 10.01 4.64
N LYS A 5 -6.55 10.76 4.79
CA LYS A 5 -7.91 10.31 4.49
C LYS A 5 -7.86 9.67 3.10
N ASN A 6 -8.30 8.41 3.01
CA ASN A 6 -8.43 7.65 1.77
C ASN A 6 -8.72 8.60 0.56
N PRO A 7 -7.82 8.66 -0.45
CA PRO A 7 -7.82 9.68 -1.50
C PRO A 7 -8.97 9.52 -2.48
N LEU A 8 -9.73 8.42 -2.38
CA LEU A 8 -10.87 8.16 -3.24
C LEU A 8 -11.98 9.18 -3.00
N ARG A 9 -12.41 9.79 -4.10
CA ARG A 9 -13.59 10.65 -4.15
C ARG A 9 -14.85 9.81 -3.96
N ASP A 10 -15.94 10.46 -3.56
CA ASP A 10 -17.25 9.83 -3.60
C ASP A 10 -17.61 9.45 -5.05
N GLY A 11 -18.32 8.33 -5.18
CA GLY A 11 -18.63 7.72 -6.46
C GLY A 11 -17.97 6.36 -6.65
N TRP A 12 -17.68 6.03 -7.90
CA TRP A 12 -17.22 4.71 -8.31
C TRP A 12 -15.71 4.76 -8.57
N THR A 13 -14.97 3.81 -8.01
CA THR A 13 -13.54 3.65 -8.28
C THR A 13 -13.28 2.22 -8.70
N LEU A 14 -12.54 2.04 -9.79
CA LEU A 14 -12.04 0.73 -10.21
C LEU A 14 -10.51 0.79 -10.26
N ILE A 15 -9.84 -0.12 -9.56
CA ILE A 15 -8.38 -0.26 -9.59
C ILE A 15 -8.03 -1.53 -10.37
N VAL A 16 -7.14 -1.39 -11.35
CA VAL A 16 -6.70 -2.46 -12.24
C VAL A 16 -5.19 -2.42 -12.46
N LYS A 17 -4.65 -3.48 -13.07
CA LYS A 17 -3.28 -3.51 -13.59
C LYS A 17 -3.22 -4.37 -14.85
N ARG A 18 -2.40 -3.99 -15.82
CA ARG A 18 -2.26 -4.64 -17.12
C ARG A 18 -1.70 -6.05 -17.01
N GLU A 19 -0.77 -6.30 -16.09
CA GLU A 19 -0.19 -7.62 -15.88
C GLU A 19 -1.18 -8.65 -15.29
N CYS A 20 -2.34 -8.20 -14.80
CA CYS A 20 -3.38 -9.09 -14.30
C CYS A 20 -4.27 -9.60 -15.43
N ALA A 21 -4.21 -10.91 -15.71
CA ALA A 21 -5.06 -11.56 -16.73
C ALA A 21 -6.57 -11.35 -16.49
N THR A 22 -7.00 -11.27 -15.24
CA THR A 22 -8.41 -10.98 -14.89
C THR A 22 -8.77 -9.54 -15.21
N CYS A 23 -7.88 -8.56 -14.97
CA CYS A 23 -8.09 -7.17 -15.39
C CYS A 23 -8.23 -7.05 -16.91
N VAL A 24 -7.35 -7.72 -17.67
CA VAL A 24 -7.42 -7.77 -19.14
C VAL A 24 -8.73 -8.40 -19.61
N MET A 25 -9.17 -9.48 -18.97
CA MET A 25 -10.44 -10.15 -19.32
C MET A 25 -11.66 -9.26 -19.11
N VAL A 26 -11.69 -8.47 -18.03
CA VAL A 26 -12.85 -7.65 -17.71
C VAL A 26 -12.89 -6.32 -18.46
N VAL A 27 -11.93 -6.01 -19.35
CA VAL A 27 -11.92 -4.76 -20.13
C VAL A 27 -13.27 -4.44 -20.82
N PRO A 28 -13.97 -5.38 -21.48
CA PRO A 28 -15.30 -5.11 -22.04
C PRO A 28 -16.35 -4.72 -20.99
N VAL A 29 -16.21 -5.22 -19.76
CA VAL A 29 -17.04 -4.81 -18.62
C VAL A 29 -16.66 -3.38 -18.18
N ILE A 30 -15.37 -3.05 -18.11
CA ILE A 30 -14.90 -1.71 -17.74
C ILE A 30 -15.46 -0.66 -18.71
N GLU A 31 -15.38 -0.90 -20.02
CA GLU A 31 -15.94 -0.01 -21.05
C GLU A 31 -17.44 0.21 -20.87
N ARG A 32 -18.18 -0.84 -20.49
CA ARG A 32 -19.61 -0.76 -20.21
C ARG A 32 -19.89 0.04 -18.95
N LEU A 33 -19.15 -0.22 -17.87
CA LEU A 33 -19.28 0.53 -16.62
C LEU A 33 -18.98 2.01 -16.81
N MET A 34 -17.99 2.38 -17.63
CA MET A 34 -17.72 3.78 -17.96
C MET A 34 -18.90 4.50 -18.62
N ARG A 35 -19.77 3.77 -19.34
CA ARG A 35 -20.98 4.33 -19.95
C ARG A 35 -22.15 4.38 -18.98
N GLU A 36 -22.28 3.38 -18.10
CA GLU A 36 -23.45 3.24 -17.21
C GLU A 36 -23.24 3.87 -15.83
N LEU A 37 -22.00 4.11 -15.41
CA LEU A 37 -21.62 4.69 -14.12
C LEU A 37 -20.86 6.02 -14.34
N PRO A 38 -21.55 7.17 -14.45
CA PRO A 38 -20.93 8.44 -14.83
C PRO A 38 -19.84 8.95 -13.88
N SER A 39 -19.82 8.49 -12.63
CA SER A 39 -18.81 8.86 -11.63
C SER A 39 -17.67 7.85 -11.52
N LEU A 40 -17.57 6.88 -12.43
CA LEU A 40 -16.50 5.89 -12.43
C LEU A 40 -15.15 6.51 -12.78
N THR A 41 -14.19 6.37 -11.87
CA THR A 41 -12.78 6.64 -12.11
C THR A 41 -12.03 5.31 -12.14
N VAL A 42 -11.26 5.08 -13.21
CA VAL A 42 -10.43 3.88 -13.36
C VAL A 42 -8.98 4.24 -13.06
N TYR A 43 -8.33 3.52 -12.15
CA TYR A 43 -6.90 3.66 -11.83
C TYR A 43 -6.12 2.44 -12.33
N THR A 44 -4.89 2.66 -12.80
CA THR A 44 -4.00 1.61 -13.31
C THR A 44 -2.63 1.64 -12.62
N GLN A 45 -2.15 0.48 -12.14
CA GLN A 45 -0.97 0.39 -11.27
C GLN A 45 0.37 0.27 -12.00
N ASP A 46 0.38 -0.21 -13.25
CA ASP A 46 1.60 -0.65 -13.96
C ASP A 46 1.76 -0.05 -15.36
N ASP A 47 0.66 0.17 -16.08
CA ASP A 47 0.67 0.73 -17.43
C ASP A 47 -0.34 1.88 -17.53
N PRO A 48 0.12 3.13 -17.76
CA PRO A 48 -0.75 4.31 -17.85
C PRO A 48 -1.63 4.32 -19.11
N THR A 49 -1.40 3.41 -20.07
CA THR A 49 -2.21 3.25 -21.28
C THR A 49 -3.28 2.18 -21.14
N PHE A 50 -3.29 1.43 -20.03
CA PHE A 50 -4.28 0.40 -19.74
C PHE A 50 -5.46 0.94 -18.91
N PRO A 51 -6.70 0.50 -19.16
CA PRO A 51 -7.15 -0.27 -20.32
C PRO A 51 -7.17 0.54 -21.62
N GLU A 52 -6.83 -0.09 -22.74
CA GLU A 52 -6.91 0.56 -24.06
C GLU A 52 -8.34 1.03 -24.35
N GLY A 53 -8.49 2.26 -24.86
CA GLY A 53 -9.80 2.83 -25.19
C GLY A 53 -10.61 3.35 -23.98
N VAL A 54 -10.09 3.20 -22.75
CA VAL A 54 -10.69 3.73 -21.52
C VAL A 54 -9.81 4.86 -20.98
N VAL A 55 -10.43 5.97 -20.57
CA VAL A 55 -9.71 7.03 -19.85
C VAL A 55 -9.44 6.53 -18.42
N SER A 56 -8.18 6.23 -18.13
CA SER A 56 -7.71 5.83 -16.80
C SER A 56 -6.77 6.87 -16.21
N VAL A 57 -6.61 6.82 -14.88
CA VAL A 57 -5.68 7.62 -14.10
C VAL A 57 -4.51 6.73 -13.70
N SER A 58 -3.30 7.22 -13.93
CA SER A 58 -2.08 6.54 -13.50
C SER A 58 -2.00 6.47 -11.98
N ASP A 59 -1.70 5.28 -11.45
CA ASP A 59 -1.37 5.00 -10.06
C ASP A 59 -0.02 4.26 -9.98
N LEU A 60 0.93 4.65 -10.83
CA LEU A 60 2.28 4.06 -10.88
C LEU A 60 3.09 4.29 -9.60
N ASP A 61 2.77 5.34 -8.84
CA ASP A 61 3.35 5.60 -7.52
C ASP A 61 2.63 4.83 -6.40
N LEU A 62 1.55 4.13 -6.74
CA LEU A 62 0.72 3.30 -5.87
C LEU A 62 0.09 4.08 -4.70
N ALA A 63 0.06 5.42 -4.74
CA ALA A 63 -0.47 6.23 -3.65
C ALA A 63 -1.97 5.97 -3.44
N VAL A 64 -2.73 5.83 -4.53
CA VAL A 64 -4.17 5.57 -4.46
C VAL A 64 -4.42 4.16 -3.97
N SER A 65 -3.74 3.17 -4.55
CA SER A 65 -3.86 1.77 -4.14
C SER A 65 -3.44 1.54 -2.68
N TRP A 66 -2.39 2.22 -2.21
CA TRP A 66 -1.95 2.16 -0.82
C TRP A 66 -3.01 2.73 0.13
N HIS A 67 -3.41 3.99 -0.07
CA HIS A 67 -4.33 4.65 0.86
C HIS A 67 -5.79 4.16 0.78
N ALA A 68 -6.15 3.43 -0.27
CA ALA A 68 -7.44 2.75 -0.38
C ALA A 68 -7.41 1.29 0.13
N ASP A 69 -6.28 0.85 0.68
CA ASP A 69 -6.06 -0.52 1.18
C ASP A 69 -6.43 -1.57 0.12
N ILE A 70 -5.87 -1.43 -1.09
CA ILE A 70 -6.13 -2.36 -2.20
C ILE A 70 -5.20 -3.57 -2.06
N ASP A 71 -5.80 -4.74 -1.77
CA ASP A 71 -5.07 -6.01 -1.68
C ASP A 71 -5.05 -6.78 -3.00
N THR A 72 -6.10 -6.64 -3.80
CA THR A 72 -6.30 -7.38 -5.05
C THR A 72 -6.76 -6.49 -6.18
N VAL A 73 -6.48 -6.90 -7.41
CA VAL A 73 -7.02 -6.28 -8.62
C VAL A 73 -7.59 -7.35 -9.57
N PRO A 74 -8.70 -7.09 -10.30
CA PRO A 74 -9.48 -5.86 -10.26
C PRO A 74 -10.28 -5.70 -8.96
N THR A 75 -10.43 -4.46 -8.49
CA THR A 75 -11.30 -4.13 -7.34
C THR A 75 -12.15 -2.91 -7.67
N LEU A 76 -13.46 -3.11 -7.69
CA LEU A 76 -14.47 -2.06 -7.86
C LEU A 76 -14.98 -1.65 -6.49
N ILE A 77 -15.05 -0.34 -6.24
CA ILE A 77 -15.42 0.27 -4.97
C ILE A 77 -16.52 1.31 -5.20
N PHE A 78 -17.49 1.35 -4.30
CA PHE A 78 -18.44 2.47 -4.21
C PHE A 78 -18.29 3.22 -2.88
N ARG A 79 -18.22 4.54 -2.96
CA ARG A 79 -18.00 5.44 -1.82
C ARG A 79 -19.05 6.54 -1.80
N GLU A 80 -19.67 6.76 -0.64
CA GLU A 80 -20.71 7.77 -0.45
C GLU A 80 -20.46 8.50 0.88
N ASN A 81 -20.52 9.84 0.86
CA ASN A 81 -20.28 10.70 2.02
C ASN A 81 -18.92 10.45 2.70
N GLY A 82 -17.89 10.14 1.91
CA GLY A 82 -16.55 9.84 2.41
C GLY A 82 -16.47 8.51 3.17
N VAL A 83 -17.41 7.59 2.95
CA VAL A 83 -17.41 6.24 3.52
C VAL A 83 -17.50 5.22 2.40
N GLU A 84 -16.59 4.25 2.44
CA GLU A 84 -16.71 3.10 1.54
C GLU A 84 -17.87 2.22 1.97
N THR A 85 -18.78 1.92 1.05
CA THR A 85 -19.99 1.13 1.36
C THR A 85 -19.85 -0.32 0.94
N LYS A 86 -19.20 -0.58 -0.20
CA LYS A 86 -18.94 -1.92 -0.74
C LYS A 86 -17.70 -1.92 -1.65
N ARG A 87 -17.03 -3.08 -1.71
CA ARG A 87 -15.94 -3.39 -2.65
C ARG A 87 -16.02 -4.82 -3.18
N THR A 88 -15.38 -5.09 -4.32
CA THR A 88 -15.22 -6.45 -4.90
C THR A 88 -13.77 -6.94 -4.80
N PHE A 89 -13.57 -8.26 -4.95
CA PHE A 89 -12.24 -8.88 -4.97
C PHE A 89 -12.08 -9.77 -6.21
N GLY A 90 -11.29 -9.30 -7.18
CA GLY A 90 -11.21 -9.96 -8.48
C GLY A 90 -12.52 -9.86 -9.25
N TRP A 91 -12.81 -10.88 -10.06
CA TRP A 91 -14.04 -10.96 -10.83
C TRP A 91 -14.94 -12.07 -10.29
N MET A 92 -16.08 -11.68 -9.73
CA MET A 92 -17.22 -12.57 -9.53
C MET A 92 -18.46 -11.88 -10.07
N ARG A 93 -19.08 -12.49 -11.08
CA ARG A 93 -20.15 -11.86 -11.85
C ARG A 93 -21.32 -11.44 -10.96
N SER A 94 -21.75 -12.31 -10.03
CA SER A 94 -22.84 -12.02 -9.10
C SER A 94 -22.54 -10.81 -8.21
N GLU A 95 -21.34 -10.72 -7.63
CA GLU A 95 -20.90 -9.59 -6.81
C GLU A 95 -20.90 -8.27 -7.59
N TRP A 96 -20.32 -8.27 -8.79
CA TRP A 96 -20.27 -7.07 -9.63
C TRP A 96 -21.67 -6.63 -10.05
N ARG A 97 -22.58 -7.57 -10.33
CA ARG A 97 -23.99 -7.27 -10.65
C ARG A 97 -24.75 -6.72 -9.45
N GLU A 98 -24.58 -7.33 -8.28
CA GLU A 98 -25.21 -6.87 -7.05
C GLU A 98 -24.74 -5.46 -6.70
N LEU A 99 -23.43 -5.21 -6.82
CA LEU A 99 -22.82 -3.93 -6.52
C LEU A 99 -23.30 -2.84 -7.49
N THR A 100 -23.21 -3.10 -8.80
CA THR A 100 -23.54 -2.10 -9.84
C THR A 100 -25.03 -1.97 -10.14
N GLY A 101 -25.84 -2.97 -9.79
CA GLY A 101 -27.25 -3.07 -10.19
C GLY A 101 -27.47 -3.49 -11.64
N ILE A 102 -26.41 -3.79 -12.41
CA ILE A 102 -26.50 -4.08 -13.85
C ILE A 102 -26.72 -5.59 -14.06
N ALA A 103 -27.96 -6.02 -14.21
CA ALA A 103 -28.36 -7.43 -14.15
C ALA A 103 -27.69 -8.37 -15.17
N ASP A 104 -27.27 -7.86 -16.34
CA ASP A 104 -26.71 -8.62 -17.45
C ASP A 104 -25.19 -8.39 -17.65
N LEU A 105 -24.54 -7.69 -16.71
CA LEU A 105 -23.10 -7.40 -16.74
C LEU A 105 -22.27 -8.69 -16.91
N GLY A 106 -21.35 -8.70 -17.88
CA GLY A 106 -20.39 -9.80 -18.07
C GLY A 106 -21.00 -11.15 -18.48
N ASN A 107 -22.13 -11.17 -19.20
CA ASN A 107 -22.78 -12.41 -19.68
C ASN A 107 -21.84 -13.35 -20.44
N GLU A 108 -20.92 -12.79 -21.23
CA GLU A 108 -19.98 -13.54 -22.07
C GLU A 108 -18.68 -13.93 -21.35
N LEU A 109 -18.45 -13.42 -20.13
CA LEU A 109 -17.28 -13.76 -19.32
C LEU A 109 -17.55 -14.99 -18.46
N PRO A 110 -16.55 -15.67 -17.89
CA PRO A 110 -16.77 -16.70 -16.87
C PRO A 110 -17.53 -16.16 -15.65
N GLU A 111 -18.11 -17.05 -14.84
CA GLU A 111 -18.78 -16.65 -13.61
C GLU A 111 -17.81 -16.06 -12.58
N PHE A 112 -16.61 -16.64 -12.50
CA PHE A 112 -15.59 -16.27 -11.54
C PHE A 112 -14.18 -16.34 -12.14
N ARG A 113 -13.33 -15.38 -11.78
CA ARG A 113 -11.88 -15.43 -11.94
C ARG A 113 -11.21 -14.73 -10.75
N PRO A 114 -10.20 -15.36 -10.12
CA PRO A 114 -9.45 -14.70 -9.06
C PRO A 114 -8.72 -13.48 -9.62
N GLY A 115 -8.59 -12.44 -8.79
CA GLY A 115 -7.69 -11.33 -9.08
C GLY A 115 -6.22 -11.70 -8.89
N CYS A 116 -5.34 -10.74 -9.16
CA CYS A 116 -3.94 -10.79 -8.75
C CYS A 116 -3.75 -9.90 -7.50
N GLY A 117 -2.66 -10.13 -6.75
CA GLY A 117 -2.25 -9.20 -5.70
C GLY A 117 -2.02 -7.80 -6.27
N SER A 118 -2.49 -6.79 -5.55
CA SER A 118 -2.18 -5.39 -5.83
C SER A 118 -0.67 -5.16 -5.76
N MET A 119 -0.14 -4.29 -6.60
CA MET A 119 1.28 -3.90 -6.47
C MET A 119 1.56 -3.19 -5.15
N SER A 120 0.56 -2.53 -4.54
CA SER A 120 0.73 -1.86 -3.24
C SER A 120 0.98 -2.80 -2.05
N VAL A 121 0.74 -4.12 -2.22
CA VAL A 121 1.00 -5.15 -1.21
C VAL A 121 2.13 -6.09 -1.60
N ASP A 122 2.87 -5.78 -2.68
CA ASP A 122 4.00 -6.58 -3.13
C ASP A 122 5.12 -6.55 -2.07
N PRO A 123 5.58 -7.73 -1.57
CA PRO A 123 6.62 -7.83 -0.56
C PRO A 123 7.92 -7.08 -0.88
N ASP A 124 8.25 -6.90 -2.17
CA ASP A 124 9.49 -6.27 -2.59
C ASP A 124 9.46 -4.73 -2.46
N ILE A 125 8.26 -4.13 -2.36
CA ILE A 125 8.10 -2.68 -2.30
C ILE A 125 7.22 -2.18 -1.14
N VAL A 126 6.44 -3.03 -0.49
CA VAL A 126 5.49 -2.65 0.57
C VAL A 126 6.17 -1.88 1.72
N ASP A 127 7.40 -2.25 2.10
CA ASP A 127 8.12 -1.55 3.16
C ASP A 127 8.59 -0.15 2.70
N LYS A 128 8.90 0.03 1.41
CA LYS A 128 9.19 1.35 0.83
C LYS A 128 7.94 2.22 0.79
N LEU A 129 6.81 1.66 0.35
CA LEU A 129 5.53 2.36 0.35
C LEU A 129 5.09 2.76 1.76
N ARG A 130 5.41 1.93 2.76
CA ARG A 130 5.19 2.25 4.17
C ARG A 130 5.98 3.48 4.59
N VAL A 131 7.26 3.58 4.22
CA VAL A 131 8.07 4.77 4.50
C VAL A 131 7.51 6.00 3.78
N LEU A 132 7.07 5.85 2.54
CA LEU A 132 6.55 6.95 1.73
C LEU A 132 5.18 7.46 2.19
N TYR A 133 4.27 6.55 2.58
CA TYR A 133 2.85 6.85 2.78
C TYR A 133 2.31 6.52 4.17
N GLY A 134 3.10 5.86 5.03
CA GLY A 134 2.72 5.50 6.41
C GLY A 134 2.73 6.66 7.41
N GLY A 135 3.16 7.85 6.97
CA GLY A 135 3.24 9.06 7.79
C GLY A 135 4.52 9.15 8.62
N GLU A 136 4.71 10.30 9.26
CA GLU A 136 5.85 10.56 10.15
C GLU A 136 5.65 9.83 11.49
N ILE A 137 6.11 8.58 11.58
CA ILE A 137 6.10 7.80 12.83
C ILE A 137 7.49 7.65 13.48
N LEU A 138 8.56 7.84 12.69
CA LEU A 138 9.94 7.75 13.15
C LEU A 138 10.43 9.14 13.55
N HIS A 139 10.93 9.27 14.77
CA HIS A 139 11.40 10.55 15.34
C HIS A 139 12.91 10.53 15.63
N SER A 140 13.52 9.35 15.69
CA SER A 140 14.96 9.21 15.90
C SER A 140 15.72 9.86 14.76
N ARG A 141 16.86 10.52 15.07
CA ARG A 141 17.67 11.14 14.02
C ARG A 141 18.13 10.07 13.03
N GLN A 142 18.03 10.37 11.75
CA GLN A 142 18.68 9.57 10.72
C GLN A 142 20.15 9.95 10.65
N ILE A 143 21.03 8.94 10.63
CA ILE A 143 22.47 9.15 10.44
C ILE A 143 22.76 8.84 8.99
N GLU A 144 23.16 9.85 8.22
CA GLU A 144 23.60 9.63 6.85
C GLU A 144 24.98 8.97 6.84
N ILE A 145 25.09 7.93 6.01
CA ILE A 145 26.35 7.27 5.67
C ILE A 145 26.79 7.82 4.32
N ALA A 146 28.05 8.22 4.21
CA ALA A 146 28.56 8.76 2.95
C ALA A 146 28.52 7.67 1.86
N SER A 147 28.30 8.04 0.60
CA SER A 147 28.17 7.07 -0.49
C SER A 147 29.40 6.18 -0.73
N ALA A 148 30.58 6.60 -0.24
CA ALA A 148 31.83 5.85 -0.32
C ALA A 148 32.15 5.07 0.97
N GLU A 149 31.35 5.22 2.02
CA GLU A 149 31.49 4.54 3.30
C GLU A 149 30.66 3.26 3.28
N ASP A 150 31.23 2.16 3.78
CA ASP A 150 30.50 0.91 3.97
C ASP A 150 29.68 0.99 5.25
N GLU A 151 28.37 0.74 5.17
CA GLU A 151 27.45 0.91 6.30
C GLU A 151 27.74 -0.06 7.46
N PHE A 152 28.21 -1.27 7.17
CA PHE A 152 28.52 -2.26 8.20
C PHE A 152 29.79 -1.87 8.96
N GLU A 153 30.84 -1.47 8.24
CA GLU A 153 32.08 -0.97 8.82
C GLU A 153 31.89 0.37 9.55
N ALA A 154 30.99 1.24 9.06
CA ALA A 154 30.63 2.49 9.74
C ALA A 154 30.02 2.24 11.12
N MET A 155 29.09 1.28 11.22
CA MET A 155 28.47 0.90 12.48
C MET A 155 29.51 0.36 13.48
N PHE A 156 30.43 -0.50 13.02
CA PHE A 156 31.49 -1.04 13.85
C PHE A 156 32.49 0.04 14.31
N SER A 157 33.03 0.83 13.36
CA SER A 157 34.05 1.86 13.63
C SER A 157 33.56 2.98 14.55
N ARG A 158 32.26 3.26 14.55
CA ARG A 158 31.60 4.25 15.44
C ARG A 158 31.22 3.65 16.80
N GLY A 159 31.46 2.36 17.02
CA GLY A 159 31.15 1.67 18.27
C GLY A 159 29.65 1.44 18.51
N TYR A 160 28.86 1.33 17.43
CA TYR A 160 27.42 1.06 17.53
C TYR A 160 27.10 -0.44 17.62
N THR A 161 28.11 -1.30 17.56
CA THR A 161 27.98 -2.75 17.72
C THR A 161 28.71 -3.22 18.98
N ASP A 162 28.39 -4.43 19.43
CA ASP A 162 29.08 -5.13 20.53
C ASP A 162 30.37 -5.84 20.07
N GLY A 163 30.84 -5.55 18.86
CA GLY A 163 31.95 -6.23 18.20
C GLY A 163 31.53 -7.32 17.22
N LEU A 164 30.23 -7.65 17.14
CA LEU A 164 29.68 -8.54 16.13
C LEU A 164 29.14 -7.75 14.92
N PRO A 165 29.02 -8.39 13.74
CA PRO A 165 28.33 -7.81 12.59
C PRO A 165 26.85 -7.56 12.91
N VAL A 166 26.36 -6.38 12.51
CA VAL A 166 24.93 -5.99 12.66
C VAL A 166 24.34 -5.63 11.31
N VAL A 167 23.01 -5.65 11.20
CA VAL A 167 22.30 -5.12 10.04
C VAL A 167 21.96 -3.65 10.32
N PRO A 168 22.25 -2.71 9.42
CA PRO A 168 21.87 -1.32 9.62
C PRO A 168 20.34 -1.13 9.66
N PRO A 169 19.81 -0.40 10.66
CA PRO A 169 18.38 -0.18 10.81
C PRO A 169 17.90 0.89 9.84
N THR A 170 17.42 0.47 8.66
CA THR A 170 16.80 1.40 7.70
C THR A 170 15.36 1.71 8.10
N PRO A 171 14.79 2.86 7.67
CA PRO A 171 13.39 3.19 7.93
C PRO A 171 12.42 2.04 7.56
N GLU A 172 12.64 1.37 6.44
CA GLU A 172 11.85 0.22 5.99
C GLU A 172 11.84 -0.90 7.03
N ARG A 173 13.02 -1.32 7.51
CA ARG A 173 13.16 -2.40 8.50
C ARG A 173 12.51 -2.02 9.83
N VAL A 174 12.74 -0.80 10.29
CA VAL A 174 12.18 -0.29 11.55
C VAL A 174 10.66 -0.20 11.49
N MET A 175 10.10 0.40 10.44
CA MET A 175 8.64 0.49 10.27
C MET A 175 8.00 -0.89 10.05
N ARG A 176 8.72 -1.85 9.45
CA ARG A 176 8.28 -3.25 9.38
C ARG A 176 8.18 -3.87 10.77
N MET A 177 9.23 -3.73 11.58
CA MET A 177 9.25 -4.23 12.95
C MET A 177 8.13 -3.63 13.80
N LEU A 178 7.89 -2.32 13.67
CA LEU A 178 6.83 -1.61 14.38
C LEU A 178 5.42 -2.12 14.06
N SER A 179 5.18 -2.70 12.88
CA SER A 179 3.85 -3.30 12.58
C SER A 179 3.54 -4.57 13.37
N GLY A 180 4.53 -5.14 14.07
CA GLY A 180 4.31 -6.26 15.00
C GLY A 180 3.67 -5.85 16.33
N THR A 181 3.40 -4.56 16.55
CA THR A 181 2.80 -4.05 17.80
C THR A 181 1.75 -2.98 17.51
N THR A 182 0.83 -2.80 18.46
CA THR A 182 -0.15 -1.71 18.46
C THR A 182 0.24 -0.56 19.40
N ARG A 183 1.39 -0.67 20.07
CA ARG A 183 1.92 0.36 20.98
C ARG A 183 2.39 1.58 20.18
N ASP A 184 2.27 2.75 20.79
CA ASP A 184 2.76 4.00 20.20
C ASP A 184 4.30 3.93 20.07
N PRO A 185 4.88 4.19 18.88
CA PRO A 185 6.33 4.25 18.70
C PRO A 185 7.05 5.18 19.69
N GLN A 186 6.38 6.23 20.17
CA GLN A 186 6.92 7.19 21.15
C GLN A 186 6.66 6.78 22.61
N GLU A 187 6.00 5.66 22.86
CA GLU A 187 5.78 5.15 24.21
C GLU A 187 7.12 4.77 24.86
N VAL A 188 7.46 5.41 25.98
CA VAL A 188 8.65 5.08 26.77
C VAL A 188 8.41 3.79 27.55
N VAL A 189 9.21 2.76 27.26
CA VAL A 189 9.14 1.47 27.96
C VAL A 189 9.93 1.51 29.27
N VAL A 190 11.12 2.09 29.24
CA VAL A 190 12.02 2.18 30.40
C VAL A 190 13.07 3.28 30.19
N LEU A 191 13.69 3.74 31.28
CA LEU A 191 14.92 4.53 31.23
C LEU A 191 16.12 3.59 31.36
N ALA A 192 17.00 3.55 30.36
CA ALA A 192 18.15 2.65 30.35
C ALA A 192 19.34 3.23 31.13
N PRO A 193 19.79 2.59 32.21
CA PRO A 193 21.07 2.94 32.85
C PRO A 193 22.26 2.67 31.91
N PRO A 194 23.41 3.33 32.11
CA PRO A 194 23.69 4.31 33.18
C PRO A 194 23.19 5.72 32.89
N ASP A 195 22.99 6.06 31.61
CA ASP A 195 22.69 7.44 31.18
C ASP A 195 21.22 7.84 31.37
N LEU A 196 20.37 6.89 31.78
CA LEU A 196 18.92 7.05 32.00
C LEU A 196 18.18 7.61 30.78
N VAL A 197 18.64 7.22 29.59
CA VAL A 197 18.00 7.60 28.33
C VAL A 197 16.68 6.85 28.18
N GLU A 198 15.64 7.56 27.75
CA GLU A 198 14.35 6.98 27.41
C GLU A 198 14.48 5.96 26.27
N LEU A 199 14.10 4.72 26.52
CA LEU A 199 13.91 3.68 25.52
C LEU A 199 12.44 3.65 25.10
N THR A 200 12.15 4.28 23.98
CA THR A 200 10.85 4.21 23.32
C THR A 200 10.70 2.90 22.54
N ILE A 201 9.47 2.56 22.16
CA ILE A 201 9.19 1.44 21.24
C ILE A 201 9.95 1.59 19.93
N GLU A 202 10.03 2.80 19.37
CA GLU A 202 10.84 3.09 18.17
C GLU A 202 12.32 2.75 18.38
N LYS A 203 12.94 3.22 19.47
CA LYS A 203 14.35 2.93 19.77
C LYS A 203 14.62 1.45 19.97
N ILE A 204 13.67 0.73 20.58
CA ILE A 204 13.76 -0.72 20.72
C ILE A 204 13.68 -1.39 19.34
N ALA A 205 12.76 -0.95 18.46
CA ALA A 205 12.66 -1.47 17.10
C ALA A 205 13.94 -1.20 16.28
N ILE A 206 14.56 -0.02 16.41
CA ILE A 206 15.85 0.32 15.78
C ILE A 206 16.96 -0.66 16.17
N ASN A 207 17.00 -1.11 17.43
CA ASN A 207 18.02 -2.06 17.90
C ASN A 207 17.67 -3.54 17.64
N ALA A 208 16.46 -3.83 17.17
CA ALA A 208 15.96 -5.19 16.99
C ALA A 208 15.97 -5.67 15.53
N VAL A 209 16.37 -4.81 14.58
CA VAL A 209 16.38 -5.08 13.14
C VAL A 209 17.77 -5.13 12.53
#